data_AF-A0A1C6U3E9-F1
#
_entry.id   AF-A0A1C6U3E9-F1
#
_cell.length_a   1.000
_cell.length_b   1.000
_cell.length_c   1.000
_cell.angle_alpha   90.00
_cell.angle_beta   90.00
_cell.angle_gamma   90.00
#
_symmetry.space_group_name_H-M   'P 1'
#
loop_
_entity.id
_entity.type
_entity.pdbx_description
1 polymer ?
#
loop_
_entity_poly.entity_id
_entity_poly.type
_entity_poly.pdbx_seq_one_letter_code
_entity_poly.pdbx_strand_id
1 'polypeptide(L)'
;MTKRSLPAVAVLVIAAALTAACGDDAEDPPRAAPPAASASTPADVPSSGPTGAPGGAATPAAPPSGSPTRAGPVGPSTGGPTERRPAAPPPVKLPVRPTGTPGARQVVDAFKAAGLKVPNPRDRSVECGPDGLGLGCSELVATDAVTVYVFPDETSAGDIAETWGGQSFRRGTVVLNYLEAKTPAADRARYEKVLTGLR
;
A
#
# COMPACT_ATOMS: atom_id res chain seq x y z
N MET A 1 4.12 -61.13 -9.57
CA MET A 1 5.53 -61.34 -9.93
C MET A 1 6.24 -60.00 -9.95
N THR A 2 7.14 -59.81 -8.98
CA THR A 2 8.00 -58.65 -8.79
C THR A 2 9.06 -58.54 -9.88
N LYS A 3 9.26 -57.36 -10.47
CA LYS A 3 10.59 -56.92 -10.94
C LYS A 3 10.81 -55.43 -10.62
N ARG A 4 11.69 -55.22 -9.65
CA ARG A 4 12.37 -53.97 -9.26
C ARG A 4 13.49 -53.67 -10.26
N SER A 5 13.83 -52.39 -10.49
CA SER A 5 15.19 -51.93 -10.82
C SER A 5 15.38 -50.41 -10.60
N LEU A 6 16.18 -50.05 -9.59
CA LEU A 6 16.98 -48.81 -9.44
C LEU A 6 18.45 -49.27 -9.44
N PRO A 7 19.39 -48.57 -10.10
CA PRO A 7 20.39 -47.74 -9.40
C PRO A 7 20.79 -46.49 -10.25
N ALA A 8 21.47 -45.43 -9.79
CA ALA A 8 22.74 -45.44 -9.07
C ALA A 8 23.00 -44.10 -8.35
N VAL A 9 23.63 -44.25 -7.19
CA VAL A 9 24.21 -43.25 -6.32
C VAL A 9 25.53 -42.76 -6.93
N ALA A 10 25.74 -41.44 -6.98
CA ALA A 10 27.06 -40.84 -7.18
C ALA A 10 27.34 -39.91 -6.00
N VAL A 11 28.02 -40.46 -4.99
CA VAL A 11 28.64 -39.73 -3.89
C VAL A 11 29.98 -39.22 -4.41
N LEU A 12 30.20 -37.91 -4.40
CA LEU A 12 31.52 -37.32 -4.64
C LEU A 12 31.98 -36.64 -3.35
N VAL A 13 32.91 -37.29 -2.66
CA VAL A 13 33.64 -36.80 -1.48
C VAL A 13 35.12 -36.81 -1.83
N ILE A 14 35.74 -35.63 -1.95
CA ILE A 14 37.20 -35.38 -1.92
C ILE A 14 37.36 -33.87 -1.60
N ALA A 15 38.29 -33.34 -0.81
CA ALA A 15 39.08 -33.70 0.36
C ALA A 15 39.75 -32.37 0.80
N ALA A 16 40.04 -32.21 2.10
CA ALA A 16 40.61 -30.99 2.68
C ALA A 16 42.16 -30.94 2.67
N ALA A 17 42.68 -29.74 3.00
CA ALA A 17 44.02 -29.33 3.50
C ALA A 17 44.71 -28.30 2.55
N LEU A 18 45.32 -27.16 2.97
CA LEU A 18 46.17 -26.78 4.12
C LEU A 18 46.09 -25.22 4.34
N THR A 19 45.73 -24.69 5.53
CA THR A 19 46.54 -24.15 6.67
C THR A 19 47.38 -22.88 6.48
N ALA A 20 46.95 -21.79 7.15
CA ALA A 20 47.72 -20.84 7.99
C ALA A 20 46.68 -20.05 8.81
N ALA A 21 46.47 -20.19 10.13
CA ALA A 21 47.33 -20.11 11.32
C ALA A 21 47.93 -18.71 11.55
N CYS A 22 47.28 -17.94 12.45
CA CYS A 22 47.72 -16.85 13.34
C CYS A 22 46.44 -16.13 13.79
N GLY A 23 45.98 -15.99 15.04
CA GLY A 23 46.38 -16.34 16.42
C GLY A 23 45.25 -15.75 17.31
N ASP A 24 44.67 -16.51 18.24
CA ASP A 24 44.89 -16.43 19.70
C ASP A 24 44.22 -15.20 20.34
N ASP A 25 43.02 -15.35 20.92
CA ASP A 25 42.71 -15.67 22.33
C ASP A 25 42.56 -14.39 23.19
N ALA A 26 41.35 -14.19 23.71
CA ALA A 26 41.08 -13.38 24.89
C ALA A 26 39.70 -13.79 25.45
N GLU A 27 39.76 -14.78 26.34
CA GLU A 27 38.91 -15.10 27.49
C GLU A 27 37.53 -14.41 27.68
N ASP A 28 36.50 -15.25 27.79
CA ASP A 28 35.30 -15.12 28.66
C ASP A 28 35.69 -15.69 30.06
N PRO A 29 34.97 -15.56 31.22
CA PRO A 29 33.75 -14.83 31.65
C PRO A 29 34.00 -14.06 33.00
N PRO A 30 33.05 -13.62 33.89
CA PRO A 30 31.63 -14.01 34.03
C PRO A 30 30.58 -12.92 34.36
N ARG A 31 29.34 -13.24 33.95
CA ARG A 31 28.08 -13.20 34.72
C ARG A 31 27.87 -12.04 35.72
N ALA A 32 26.93 -11.15 35.39
CA ALA A 32 26.01 -10.57 36.36
C ALA A 32 24.63 -10.32 35.73
N ALA A 33 23.61 -10.88 36.36
CA ALA A 33 22.19 -10.61 36.08
C ALA A 33 21.79 -9.22 36.62
N PRO A 34 20.60 -8.68 36.28
CA PRO A 34 20.32 -7.25 36.20
C PRO A 34 19.96 -6.64 37.56
N PRO A 35 20.02 -5.30 37.66
CA PRO A 35 19.13 -4.60 38.55
C PRO A 35 18.32 -3.49 37.86
N ALA A 36 17.06 -3.45 38.31
CA ALA A 36 16.25 -2.28 38.60
C ALA A 36 15.66 -1.45 37.45
N ALA A 37 14.34 -1.60 37.35
CA ALA A 37 13.37 -0.59 36.98
C ALA A 37 13.78 0.83 37.41
N SER A 38 13.53 1.78 36.52
CA SER A 38 13.10 3.12 36.90
C SER A 38 11.90 3.48 36.05
N ALA A 39 10.73 3.21 36.61
CA ALA A 39 9.54 3.95 36.28
C ALA A 39 9.76 5.41 36.71
N SER A 40 9.43 6.36 35.86
CA SER A 40 9.14 7.72 36.29
C SER A 40 7.87 8.17 35.59
N THR A 41 6.99 8.64 36.45
CA THR A 41 5.56 8.89 36.38
C THR A 41 5.15 10.05 35.47
N PRO A 42 3.85 10.14 35.13
CA PRO A 42 3.29 11.21 34.32
C PRO A 42 3.24 12.52 35.11
N ALA A 43 3.38 13.65 34.40
CA ALA A 43 3.00 14.95 34.93
C ALA A 43 1.60 15.33 34.39
N ASP A 44 0.76 15.65 35.35
CA ASP A 44 -0.67 15.89 35.32
C ASP A 44 -0.93 17.41 35.10
N VAL A 45 -2.01 17.71 34.34
CA VAL A 45 -2.95 18.87 34.38
C VAL A 45 -2.47 20.34 34.18
N PRO A 46 -3.36 21.31 33.77
CA PRO A 46 -4.83 21.28 33.78
C PRO A 46 -5.62 21.78 32.55
N SER A 47 -6.89 21.35 32.54
CA SER A 47 -8.04 21.96 31.87
C SER A 47 -8.19 23.45 32.13
N SER A 48 -8.74 24.16 31.15
CA SER A 48 -9.55 25.37 31.37
C SER A 48 -10.57 25.50 30.22
N GLY A 49 -11.80 25.07 30.47
CA GLY A 49 -12.98 25.63 29.81
C GLY A 49 -13.45 26.88 30.56
N PRO A 50 -14.29 27.71 29.94
CA PRO A 50 -15.68 27.82 30.38
C PRO A 50 -16.64 27.76 29.17
N THR A 51 -17.71 26.95 29.23
CA THR A 51 -19.04 27.26 29.80
C THR A 51 -19.74 28.46 29.13
N GLY A 52 -20.79 28.18 28.36
CA GLY A 52 -21.74 29.19 27.88
C GLY A 52 -22.74 28.65 26.85
N ALA A 53 -23.71 27.86 27.29
CA ALA A 53 -25.00 27.66 26.58
C ALA A 53 -26.01 28.72 27.09
N PRO A 54 -27.29 28.76 26.65
CA PRO A 54 -27.94 28.44 25.36
C PRO A 54 -28.76 29.65 24.83
N GLY A 55 -29.39 29.57 23.64
CA GLY A 55 -30.53 30.48 23.35
C GLY A 55 -30.96 30.68 21.90
N GLY A 56 -32.27 30.48 21.66
CA GLY A 56 -33.08 31.10 20.59
C GLY A 56 -33.04 30.37 19.24
N ALA A 57 -33.99 29.49 18.88
CA ALA A 57 -35.41 29.72 18.57
C ALA A 57 -35.68 30.62 17.33
N ALA A 58 -36.37 30.00 16.35
CA ALA A 58 -37.35 30.59 15.42
C ALA A 58 -36.80 31.57 14.35
N THR A 59 -37.23 31.70 13.09
CA THR A 59 -38.21 31.12 12.14
C THR A 59 -37.81 31.72 10.75
N PRO A 60 -38.42 31.34 9.61
CA PRO A 60 -37.95 31.70 8.26
C PRO A 60 -38.47 33.07 7.79
N ALA A 61 -37.67 33.82 7.02
CA ALA A 61 -38.06 35.07 6.40
C ALA A 61 -37.82 35.05 4.88
N ALA A 62 -38.89 35.33 4.15
CA ALA A 62 -39.01 35.40 2.70
C ALA A 62 -38.13 36.49 2.05
N PRO A 63 -37.85 36.41 0.73
CA PRO A 63 -37.25 37.53 0.01
C PRO A 63 -38.29 38.64 -0.25
N PRO A 64 -37.90 39.93 -0.19
CA PRO A 64 -38.81 41.03 -0.50
C PRO A 64 -39.05 41.15 -2.01
N SER A 65 -40.32 41.35 -2.35
CA SER A 65 -40.78 41.86 -3.63
C SER A 65 -40.22 43.27 -3.86
N GLY A 66 -39.54 43.46 -4.97
CA GLY A 66 -39.21 44.77 -5.52
C GLY A 66 -39.69 44.86 -6.97
N SER A 67 -40.68 45.71 -7.22
CA SER A 67 -41.04 46.25 -8.55
C SER A 67 -41.47 47.69 -8.29
N PRO A 68 -41.06 48.67 -9.12
CA PRO A 68 -41.84 48.94 -10.34
C PRO A 68 -41.06 49.43 -11.58
N THR A 69 -41.49 48.91 -12.74
CA THR A 69 -41.84 49.57 -14.02
C THR A 69 -41.07 50.81 -14.54
N ARG A 70 -40.46 50.69 -15.74
CA ARG A 70 -40.75 51.58 -16.91
C ARG A 70 -40.29 51.02 -18.29
N ALA A 71 -41.29 50.67 -19.10
CA ALA A 71 -41.46 50.78 -20.57
C ALA A 71 -40.30 50.64 -21.60
N GLY A 72 -40.29 49.49 -22.32
CA GLY A 72 -40.25 49.31 -23.80
C GLY A 72 -38.91 49.36 -24.56
N PRO A 73 -38.76 48.77 -25.77
CA PRO A 73 -39.66 47.89 -26.55
C PRO A 73 -39.07 46.49 -26.83
N VAL A 74 -39.93 45.65 -27.42
CA VAL A 74 -39.75 44.28 -27.93
C VAL A 74 -38.45 44.07 -28.72
N GLY A 75 -37.66 43.08 -28.31
CA GLY A 75 -36.64 42.40 -29.12
C GLY A 75 -36.69 40.91 -28.79
N PRO A 76 -36.55 39.99 -29.77
CA PRO A 76 -36.66 38.57 -29.51
C PRO A 76 -35.49 38.14 -28.62
N SER A 77 -35.77 37.79 -27.37
CA SER A 77 -34.80 37.12 -26.51
C SER A 77 -34.47 35.77 -27.13
N THR A 78 -33.34 35.70 -27.82
CA THR A 78 -32.68 34.46 -28.22
C THR A 78 -32.46 33.65 -26.96
N GLY A 79 -33.20 32.54 -26.81
CA GLY A 79 -32.98 31.56 -25.77
C GLY A 79 -31.57 30.98 -25.93
N GLY A 80 -30.63 31.43 -25.11
CA GLY A 80 -29.36 30.74 -24.90
C GLY A 80 -29.62 29.58 -23.95
N PRO A 81 -29.30 28.33 -24.33
CA PRO A 81 -29.50 27.19 -23.45
C PRO A 81 -28.56 27.36 -22.26
N THR A 82 -29.10 27.21 -21.05
CA THR A 82 -28.36 26.87 -19.84
C THR A 82 -27.23 25.93 -20.22
N GLU A 83 -25.99 26.40 -20.06
CA GLU A 83 -24.77 25.65 -20.33
C GLU A 83 -24.84 24.34 -19.56
N ARG A 84 -25.18 23.27 -20.28
CA ARG A 84 -25.32 21.93 -19.74
C ARG A 84 -23.92 21.52 -19.32
N ARG A 85 -23.65 21.59 -18.02
CA ARG A 85 -22.49 20.98 -17.37
C ARG A 85 -22.16 19.68 -18.11
N PRO A 86 -20.94 19.53 -18.68
CA PRO A 86 -20.58 18.30 -19.37
C PRO A 86 -20.93 17.10 -18.51
N ALA A 87 -21.58 16.11 -19.13
CA ALA A 87 -21.86 14.85 -18.47
C ALA A 87 -20.55 14.31 -17.87
N ALA A 88 -20.62 13.82 -16.63
CA ALA A 88 -19.46 13.24 -15.95
C ALA A 88 -18.76 12.26 -16.90
N PRO A 89 -17.40 12.28 -16.98
CA PRO A 89 -16.67 11.39 -17.86
C PRO A 89 -17.06 9.94 -17.58
N PRO A 90 -17.07 9.07 -18.61
CA PRO A 90 -17.44 7.67 -18.44
C PRO A 90 -16.58 7.02 -17.36
N PRO A 91 -17.15 6.11 -16.56
CA PRO A 91 -16.41 5.46 -15.47
C PRO A 91 -15.19 4.73 -16.02
N VAL A 92 -14.04 5.02 -15.43
CA VAL A 92 -12.74 4.42 -15.74
C VAL A 92 -12.85 2.90 -15.58
N LYS A 93 -12.73 2.15 -16.68
CA LYS A 93 -12.76 0.68 -16.63
C LYS A 93 -11.35 0.17 -16.36
N LEU A 94 -11.07 -0.15 -15.09
CA LEU A 94 -9.84 -0.85 -14.72
C LEU A 94 -9.85 -2.29 -15.27
N PRO A 95 -8.69 -2.83 -15.69
CA PRO A 95 -8.57 -4.24 -16.05
C PRO A 95 -9.04 -5.14 -14.91
N VAL A 96 -9.78 -6.20 -15.24
CA VAL A 96 -10.28 -7.15 -14.24
C VAL A 96 -9.11 -7.95 -13.67
N ARG A 97 -9.11 -8.10 -12.34
CA ARG A 97 -8.15 -8.95 -11.63
C ARG A 97 -8.30 -10.43 -12.06
N PRO A 98 -7.19 -11.15 -12.29
CA PRO A 98 -7.23 -12.59 -12.54
C PRO A 98 -7.77 -13.38 -11.33
N THR A 99 -8.60 -14.38 -11.62
CA THR A 99 -9.13 -15.30 -10.59
C THR A 99 -8.04 -16.28 -10.14
N GLY A 100 -7.84 -16.42 -8.83
CA GLY A 100 -6.88 -17.37 -8.25
C GLY A 100 -5.50 -16.78 -7.92
N THR A 101 -5.33 -15.46 -8.00
CA THR A 101 -4.16 -14.75 -7.45
C THR A 101 -4.60 -13.79 -6.34
N PRO A 102 -3.78 -13.62 -5.29
CA PRO A 102 -4.19 -12.86 -4.12
C PRO A 102 -4.43 -11.38 -4.42
N GLY A 103 -5.51 -10.86 -3.85
CA GLY A 103 -5.91 -9.46 -3.70
C GLY A 103 -4.77 -8.53 -3.27
N ALA A 104 -4.74 -7.26 -3.71
CA ALA A 104 -3.77 -6.30 -3.17
C ALA A 104 -3.99 -6.14 -1.65
N ARG A 105 -5.25 -6.05 -1.23
CA ARG A 105 -5.65 -6.06 0.19
C ARG A 105 -5.30 -7.38 0.89
N GLN A 106 -5.49 -8.52 0.23
CA GLN A 106 -5.15 -9.83 0.80
C GLN A 106 -3.64 -9.98 1.04
N VAL A 107 -2.80 -9.49 0.12
CA VAL A 107 -1.34 -9.44 0.29
C VAL A 107 -0.97 -8.56 1.48
N VAL A 108 -1.58 -7.38 1.59
CA VAL A 108 -1.37 -6.48 2.73
C VAL A 108 -1.80 -7.11 4.06
N ASP A 109 -2.94 -7.80 4.08
CA ASP A 109 -3.41 -8.47 5.29
C ASP A 109 -2.53 -9.68 5.66
N ALA A 110 -1.96 -10.37 4.68
CA ALA A 110 -0.96 -11.40 4.92
C ALA A 110 0.33 -10.83 5.51
N PHE A 111 0.77 -9.63 5.09
CA PHE A 111 1.89 -8.94 5.73
C PHE A 111 1.61 -8.63 7.19
N LYS A 112 0.42 -8.10 7.50
CA LYS A 112 0.00 -7.87 8.90
C LYS A 112 -0.03 -9.16 9.69
N ALA A 113 -0.59 -10.23 9.13
CA ALA A 113 -0.66 -11.55 9.78
C ALA A 113 0.72 -12.15 10.04
N ALA A 114 1.70 -11.85 9.20
CA ALA A 114 3.11 -12.23 9.38
C ALA A 114 3.88 -11.32 10.36
N GLY A 115 3.23 -10.33 10.98
CA GLY A 115 3.85 -9.40 11.92
C GLY A 115 4.68 -8.29 11.27
N LEU A 116 4.47 -8.03 9.97
CA LEU A 116 5.15 -6.96 9.25
C LEU A 116 4.41 -5.63 9.40
N LYS A 117 5.15 -4.53 9.29
CA LYS A 117 4.59 -3.18 9.46
C LYS A 117 3.88 -2.72 8.19
N VAL A 118 2.58 -2.49 8.30
CA VAL A 118 1.78 -1.94 7.19
C VAL A 118 1.19 -0.59 7.63
N PRO A 119 2.01 0.46 7.75
CA PRO A 119 1.54 1.78 8.13
C PRO A 119 0.71 2.43 7.01
N ASN A 120 -0.37 3.09 7.38
CA ASN A 120 -1.19 3.92 6.49
C ASN A 120 -1.60 3.25 5.17
N PRO A 121 -2.23 2.05 5.19
CA PRO A 121 -2.67 1.40 3.96
C PRO A 121 -3.76 2.22 3.26
N ARG A 122 -3.51 2.58 2.00
CA ARG A 122 -4.42 3.34 1.14
C ARG A 122 -4.67 2.58 -0.15
N ASP A 123 -5.93 2.31 -0.43
CA ASP A 123 -6.34 1.81 -1.74
C ASP A 123 -6.29 2.96 -2.75
N ARG A 124 -5.39 2.82 -3.73
CA ARG A 124 -5.17 3.79 -4.79
C ARG A 124 -5.42 3.16 -6.16
N SER A 125 -6.23 2.09 -6.23
CA SER A 125 -6.50 1.35 -7.47
C SER A 125 -7.03 2.25 -8.62
N VAL A 126 -7.67 3.37 -8.30
CA VAL A 126 -8.08 4.40 -9.28
C VAL A 126 -6.90 4.97 -10.08
N GLU A 127 -5.70 4.95 -9.52
CA GLU A 127 -4.48 5.43 -10.17
C GLU A 127 -3.90 4.42 -11.17
N CYS A 128 -4.42 3.19 -11.21
CA CYS A 128 -4.00 2.22 -12.22
C CYS A 128 -4.58 2.51 -13.61
N GLY A 129 -5.69 3.24 -13.68
CA GLY A 129 -6.39 3.53 -14.92
C GLY A 129 -5.67 4.58 -15.79
N PRO A 130 -6.17 4.82 -17.02
CA PRO A 130 -5.62 5.82 -17.93
C PRO A 130 -5.64 7.24 -17.35
N ASP A 131 -6.56 7.53 -16.43
CA ASP A 131 -6.69 8.83 -15.76
C ASP A 131 -5.78 8.98 -14.52
N GLY A 132 -5.00 7.95 -14.21
CA GLY A 132 -4.08 7.90 -13.08
C GLY A 132 -2.61 7.92 -13.50
N LEU A 133 -1.82 7.02 -12.91
CA LEU A 133 -0.43 6.76 -13.30
C LEU A 133 -0.32 5.95 -14.59
N GLY A 134 -1.44 5.43 -15.13
CA GLY A 134 -1.45 4.69 -16.39
C GLY A 134 -0.63 3.40 -16.36
N LEU A 135 -0.37 2.84 -15.18
CA LEU A 135 0.51 1.68 -14.99
C LEU A 135 -0.12 0.37 -15.48
N GLY A 136 -1.43 0.35 -15.75
CA GLY A 136 -2.11 -0.85 -16.25
C GLY A 136 -2.36 -1.92 -15.18
N CYS A 137 -2.20 -1.58 -13.89
CA CYS A 137 -2.59 -2.48 -12.81
C CYS A 137 -4.14 -2.62 -12.70
N SER A 138 -4.59 -3.69 -12.08
CA SER A 138 -5.99 -3.89 -11.69
C SER A 138 -6.26 -3.34 -10.30
N GLU A 139 -5.30 -3.49 -9.39
CA GLU A 139 -5.40 -2.99 -8.02
C GLU A 139 -4.06 -2.43 -7.52
N LEU A 140 -4.17 -1.44 -6.63
CA LEU A 140 -3.04 -0.76 -6.02
C LEU A 140 -3.34 -0.47 -4.54
N VAL A 141 -2.48 -0.96 -3.65
CA VAL A 141 -2.49 -0.54 -2.25
C VAL A 141 -1.11 0.02 -1.88
N ALA A 142 -1.09 1.30 -1.54
CA ALA A 142 0.11 1.99 -1.07
C ALA A 142 0.16 2.00 0.45
N THR A 143 1.35 1.79 1.00
CA THR A 143 1.66 1.89 2.44
C THR A 143 3.00 2.62 2.56
N ASP A 144 3.34 3.13 3.74
CA ASP A 144 4.65 3.81 3.88
C ASP A 144 5.85 2.83 3.82
N ALA A 145 5.58 1.52 3.89
CA ALA A 145 6.59 0.46 3.90
C ALA A 145 6.67 -0.34 2.58
N VAL A 146 5.60 -0.41 1.81
CA VAL A 146 5.56 -1.14 0.54
C VAL A 146 4.34 -0.72 -0.26
N THR A 147 4.49 -0.61 -1.57
CA THR A 147 3.35 -0.45 -2.47
C THR A 147 3.11 -1.77 -3.19
N VAL A 148 1.88 -2.27 -3.10
CA VAL A 148 1.45 -3.54 -3.70
C VAL A 148 0.63 -3.24 -4.95
N TYR A 149 1.15 -3.66 -6.09
CA TYR A 149 0.49 -3.62 -7.39
C TYR A 149 0.00 -5.02 -7.74
N VAL A 150 -1.21 -5.13 -8.24
CA VAL A 150 -1.67 -6.36 -8.89
C VAL A 150 -2.08 -6.07 -10.32
N PHE A 151 -1.48 -6.78 -11.25
CA PHE A 151 -1.69 -6.64 -12.68
C PHE A 151 -2.74 -7.63 -13.21
N PRO A 152 -3.34 -7.34 -14.37
CA PRO A 152 -4.24 -8.28 -15.04
C PRO A 152 -3.53 -9.58 -15.48
N ASP A 153 -2.22 -9.52 -15.76
CA ASP A 153 -1.42 -10.63 -16.26
C ASP A 153 0.06 -10.53 -15.85
N GLU A 154 0.79 -11.64 -16.00
CA GLU A 154 2.19 -11.74 -15.58
C GLU A 154 3.16 -10.99 -16.50
N THR A 155 2.78 -10.76 -17.76
CA THR A 155 3.58 -10.00 -18.72
C THR A 155 3.65 -8.54 -18.27
N SER A 156 2.49 -7.92 -18.04
CA SER A 156 2.40 -6.54 -17.52
C SER A 156 3.11 -6.38 -16.18
N ALA A 157 2.95 -7.36 -15.27
CA ALA A 157 3.68 -7.37 -14.01
C ALA A 157 5.21 -7.47 -14.21
N GLY A 158 5.64 -8.24 -15.21
CA GLY A 158 7.05 -8.39 -15.58
C GLY A 158 7.67 -7.11 -16.10
N ASP A 159 7.05 -6.51 -17.11
CA ASP A 159 7.56 -5.31 -17.76
C ASP A 159 7.75 -4.17 -16.75
N ILE A 160 6.80 -4.01 -15.83
CA ILE A 160 6.88 -3.00 -14.77
C ILE A 160 7.94 -3.34 -13.71
N ALA A 161 8.03 -4.60 -13.28
CA ALA A 161 9.05 -5.01 -12.32
C ALA A 161 10.48 -4.85 -12.88
N GLU A 162 10.67 -5.15 -14.16
CA GLU A 162 11.94 -4.93 -14.86
C GLU A 162 12.29 -3.44 -14.94
N THR A 163 11.30 -2.59 -15.23
CA THR A 163 11.46 -1.13 -15.25
C THR A 163 11.92 -0.57 -13.90
N TRP A 164 11.38 -1.09 -12.79
CA TRP A 164 11.77 -0.65 -11.44
C TRP A 164 13.03 -1.35 -10.90
N GLY A 165 13.43 -2.46 -11.50
CA GLY A 165 14.65 -3.19 -11.17
C GLY A 165 14.75 -3.55 -9.69
N GLY A 166 15.95 -3.41 -9.11
CA GLY A 166 16.28 -3.79 -7.73
C GLY A 166 15.48 -3.08 -6.62
N GLN A 167 14.53 -2.22 -6.96
CA GLN A 167 13.58 -1.59 -6.04
C GLN A 167 12.19 -2.26 -6.06
N SER A 168 12.02 -3.34 -6.82
CA SER A 168 10.79 -4.11 -6.89
C SER A 168 11.02 -5.61 -6.71
N PHE A 169 9.95 -6.34 -6.41
CA PHE A 169 9.93 -7.80 -6.36
C PHE A 169 8.60 -8.31 -6.93
N ARG A 170 8.67 -9.25 -7.88
CA ARG A 170 7.49 -9.81 -8.55
C ARG A 170 7.25 -11.26 -8.16
N ARG A 171 5.97 -11.59 -7.93
CA ARG A 171 5.48 -12.96 -7.87
C ARG A 171 4.17 -13.09 -8.66
N GLY A 172 4.22 -13.78 -9.80
CA GLY A 172 3.08 -13.88 -10.72
C GLY A 172 2.62 -12.49 -11.16
N THR A 173 1.35 -12.18 -10.92
CA THR A 173 0.73 -10.89 -11.26
C THR A 173 0.90 -9.81 -10.19
N VAL A 174 1.50 -10.14 -9.04
CA VAL A 174 1.71 -9.21 -7.93
C VAL A 174 3.13 -8.65 -7.97
N VAL A 175 3.26 -7.33 -7.89
CA VAL A 175 4.55 -6.63 -7.79
C VAL A 175 4.57 -5.80 -6.51
N LEU A 176 5.62 -5.99 -5.71
CA LEU A 176 5.97 -5.13 -4.59
C LEU A 176 6.94 -4.07 -5.10
N ASN A 177 6.69 -2.81 -4.75
CA ASN A 177 7.58 -1.70 -5.04
C ASN A 177 7.99 -1.00 -3.75
N TYR A 178 9.26 -0.60 -3.67
CA TYR A 178 9.87 0.07 -2.53
C TYR A 178 10.40 1.48 -2.86
N LEU A 179 10.16 2.00 -4.06
CA LEU A 179 10.64 3.33 -4.47
C LEU A 179 10.14 4.47 -3.58
N GLU A 180 8.86 4.44 -3.22
CA GLU A 180 8.24 5.45 -2.34
C GLU A 180 8.34 5.09 -0.84
N ALA A 181 8.77 3.86 -0.55
CA ALA A 181 8.82 3.33 0.81
C ALA A 181 10.18 3.55 1.45
N LYS A 182 10.21 3.79 2.77
CA LYS A 182 11.45 3.94 3.54
C LYS A 182 11.88 2.62 4.20
N THR A 183 11.65 1.51 3.53
CA THR A 183 11.80 0.17 4.12
C THR A 183 13.26 -0.29 4.10
N PRO A 184 13.86 -0.62 5.26
CA PRO A 184 15.20 -1.18 5.32
C PRO A 184 15.31 -2.48 4.52
N ALA A 185 16.48 -2.75 3.92
CA ALA A 185 16.70 -3.95 3.10
C ALA A 185 16.38 -5.26 3.84
N ALA A 186 16.67 -5.34 5.14
CA ALA A 186 16.36 -6.50 5.97
C ALA A 186 14.84 -6.76 6.09
N ASP A 187 14.02 -5.71 6.06
CA ASP A 187 12.57 -5.82 6.11
C ASP A 187 11.99 -6.17 4.73
N ARG A 188 12.58 -5.65 3.64
CA ARG A 188 12.18 -5.97 2.25
C ARG A 188 12.15 -7.48 2.01
N ALA A 189 13.23 -8.19 2.37
CA ALA A 189 13.31 -9.64 2.24
C ALA A 189 12.19 -10.39 2.98
N ARG A 190 11.67 -9.83 4.09
CA ARG A 190 10.56 -10.43 4.83
C ARG A 190 9.22 -10.26 4.10
N TYR A 191 8.95 -9.10 3.51
CA TYR A 191 7.76 -8.90 2.66
C TYR A 191 7.78 -9.83 1.45
N GLU A 192 8.91 -9.93 0.77
CA GLU A 192 9.10 -10.79 -0.41
C GLU A 192 8.90 -12.27 -0.08
N LYS A 193 9.38 -12.70 1.09
CA LYS A 193 9.16 -14.05 1.61
C LYS A 193 7.68 -14.34 1.85
N VAL A 194 6.94 -13.40 2.45
CA VAL A 194 5.49 -13.57 2.67
C VAL A 194 4.75 -13.66 1.34
N LEU A 195 5.07 -12.79 0.37
CA LEU A 195 4.46 -12.85 -0.95
C LEU A 195 4.76 -14.18 -1.67
N THR A 196 5.97 -14.70 -1.55
CA THR A 196 6.35 -15.99 -2.14
C THR A 196 5.57 -17.16 -1.53
N GLY A 197 5.17 -17.05 -0.26
CA GLY A 197 4.38 -18.06 0.45
C GLY A 197 2.87 -17.99 0.19
N LEU A 198 2.38 -16.90 -0.39
CA LEU A 198 0.98 -16.74 -0.78
C LEU A 198 0.68 -17.54 -2.05
N ARG A 199 -0.41 -18.30 -2.03
CA ARG A 199 -0.96 -19.03 -3.18
C ARG A 199 -2.34 -18.51 -3.49
#